data_AF-A0A4Q2LQ27-F1
#
_entry.id   AF-A0A4Q2LQ27-F1
#
_cell.length_a   1.000
_cell.length_b   1.000
_cell.length_c   1.000
_cell.angle_alpha   90.00
_cell.angle_beta   90.00
_cell.angle_gamma   90.00
#
_symmetry.space_group_name_H-M   'P 1'
#
loop_
_entity.id
_entity.type
_entity.pdbx_description
1 polymer ?
#
loop_
_entity_poly.entity_id
_entity_poly.type
_entity_poly.pdbx_seq_one_letter_code
_entity_poly.pdbx_strand_id
1 'polypeptide(L)' 'MYDNLKQLLLPKFPMGRIGQPADAAKLIAFLASDDAQWITGQIIHSDGGFRE' A
#
# COMPACT_ATOMS: atom_id res chain seq x y z
N MET A 1 13.40 17.64 10.16
CA MET A 1 13.12 16.48 11.05
C MET A 1 12.37 15.37 10.31
N TYR A 2 11.32 15.68 9.54
CA TYR A 2 10.62 14.69 8.69
C TYR A 2 11.41 14.22 7.47
N ASP A 3 12.29 15.06 6.91
CA ASP A 3 13.02 14.71 5.68
C ASP A 3 14.03 13.58 5.89
N ASN A 4 14.69 13.55 7.05
CA ASN A 4 15.63 12.48 7.41
C ASN A 4 14.89 11.14 7.58
N LEU A 5 13.66 11.16 8.10
CA LEU A 5 12.83 9.97 8.21
C LEU A 5 12.40 9.45 6.82
N LYS A 6 12.03 10.35 5.91
CA LYS A 6 11.70 9.98 4.53
C LYS A 6 12.89 9.33 3.83
N GLN A 7 14.09 9.88 3.97
CA GLN A 7 15.31 9.31 3.39
C GLN A 7 15.65 7.93 3.94
N LEU A 8 15.41 7.70 5.23
CA LEU A 8 15.62 6.39 5.86
C LEU A 8 14.63 5.33 5.36
N LEU A 9 13.37 5.73 5.15
CA LEU A 9 12.29 4.79 4.81
C LEU A 9 12.16 4.53 3.31
N LEU A 10 12.53 5.48 2.45
CA LEU A 10 12.42 5.35 0.99
C LEU A 10 13.04 4.05 0.42
N PRO A 11 14.24 3.61 0.84
CA PRO A 11 14.83 2.35 0.38
C PRO A 11 14.03 1.11 0.76
N LYS A 12 13.18 1.19 1.81
CA LYS A 12 12.32 0.11 2.25
C LYS A 12 11.04 -0.04 1.44
N PHE A 13 10.74 0.92 0.56
CA PHE A 13 9.61 0.85 -0.36
C PHE A 13 10.12 0.49 -1.78
N PRO A 14 9.96 -0.76 -2.24
CA PRO A 14 10.38 -1.18 -3.59
C PRO A 14 9.82 -0.32 -4.72
N MET A 15 8.64 0.29 -4.52
CA MET A 15 8.02 1.21 -5.47
C MET A 15 8.65 2.61 -5.51
N GLY A 16 9.71 2.86 -4.72
CA GLY A 16 10.47 4.11 -4.73
C GLY A 16 9.73 5.32 -4.16
N ARG A 17 8.60 5.10 -3.47
CA ARG A 17 7.80 6.17 -2.86
C ARG A 17 7.10 5.69 -1.59
N ILE A 18 6.79 6.65 -0.73
CA ILE A 18 5.91 6.43 0.41
C ILE A 18 4.46 6.34 -0.08
N GLY A 19 3.71 5.40 0.50
CA GLY A 19 2.28 5.24 0.25
C GLY A 19 1.50 6.53 0.53
N GLN A 20 0.43 6.72 -0.23
CA GLN A 20 -0.53 7.80 -0.09
C GLN A 20 -1.89 7.21 0.32
N PRO A 21 -2.78 7.99 0.96
CA PRO A 21 -4.13 7.50 1.31
C PRO A 21 -4.89 6.91 0.12
N ALA A 22 -4.65 7.42 -1.08
CA ALA A 22 -5.25 6.92 -2.31
C ALA A 22 -4.85 5.47 -2.66
N ASP A 23 -3.70 4.98 -2.21
CA ASP A 23 -3.24 3.60 -2.51
C ASP A 23 -4.11 2.56 -1.79
N ALA A 24 -4.38 2.79 -0.50
CA ALA A 24 -5.32 1.96 0.26
C ALA A 24 -6.76 2.13 -0.25
N ALA A 25 -7.19 3.37 -0.54
CA ALA A 25 -8.54 3.63 -1.03
C ALA A 25 -8.85 2.92 -2.35
N LYS A 26 -7.88 2.87 -3.28
CA LYS A 26 -8.04 2.14 -4.56
C LYS A 26 -8.18 0.63 -4.36
N LEU A 27 -7.40 0.04 -3.45
CA LEU A 27 -7.56 -1.38 -3.10
C LEU A 27 -8.96 -1.64 -2.52
N ILE A 28 -9.41 -0.79 -1.59
CA ILE A 28 -10.75 -0.92 -0.98
C ILE A 28 -11.83 -0.79 -2.05
N ALA A 29 -11.73 0.19 -2.95
CA ALA A 29 -12.69 0.38 -4.05
C ALA A 29 -12.76 -0.85 -4.96
N PHE A 30 -11.62 -1.46 -5.29
CA PHE A 30 -11.57 -2.72 -6.02
C PHE A 30 -12.25 -3.86 -5.25
N LEU A 31 -11.90 -4.04 -3.97
CA LEU A 31 -12.49 -5.11 -3.13
C LEU A 31 -14.00 -4.95 -2.91
N ALA A 32 -14.51 -3.72 -2.96
CA ALA A 32 -15.93 -3.42 -2.86
C ALA A 32 -16.68 -3.54 -4.21
N SER A 33 -15.98 -3.79 -5.32
CA SER A 33 -16.57 -3.92 -6.65
C SER A 33 -16.90 -5.38 -6.99
N ASP A 34 -17.73 -5.57 -8.01
CA ASP A 34 -18.10 -6.91 -8.52
C ASP A 34 -16.89 -7.70 -9.05
N ASP A 35 -15.82 -7.01 -9.45
CA ASP A 35 -14.60 -7.64 -9.97
C ASP A 35 -13.88 -8.48 -8.89
N ALA A 36 -14.11 -8.19 -7.61
CA ALA A 36 -13.51 -8.90 -6.49
C ALA A 36 -14.38 -10.03 -5.92
N GLN A 37 -15.50 -10.40 -6.57
CA GLN A 37 -16.53 -11.31 -6.01
C GLN A 37 -16.03 -12.69 -5.52
N TRP A 38 -14.88 -13.17 -6.01
CA TRP A 38 -14.31 -14.46 -5.61
C TRP A 38 -13.21 -14.35 -4.53
N ILE A 39 -12.94 -13.14 -4.04
CA ILE A 39 -11.90 -12.88 -3.04
C ILE A 39 -12.57 -12.80 -1.66
N THR A 40 -12.27 -13.76 -0.80
CA THR A 40 -12.76 -13.79 0.59
C THR A 40 -11.74 -14.39 1.55
N GLY A 41 -11.79 -13.96 2.81
CA GLY A 41 -10.91 -14.47 3.88
C GLY A 41 -9.43 -14.10 3.75
N GLN A 42 -9.07 -13.17 2.85
CA GLN A 42 -7.69 -12.78 2.60
C GLN A 42 -7.28 -11.55 3.40
N ILE A 43 -6.00 -11.52 3.80
CA ILE A 43 -5.31 -10.31 4.26
C ILE A 43 -4.47 -9.81 3.09
N ILE A 44 -4.80 -8.62 2.58
CA ILE A 44 -4.09 -8.01 1.44
C ILE A 44 -3.39 -6.74 1.94
N HIS A 45 -2.08 -6.68 1.74
CA HIS A 45 -1.26 -5.54 2.12
C HIS A 45 -1.23 -4.48 1.01
N SER A 46 -1.54 -3.23 1.36
CA SER A 46 -1.43 -2.04 0.48
C SER A 46 -0.33 -1.12 1.00
N ASP A 47 0.90 -1.63 1.04
CA ASP A 47 2.06 -0.94 1.62
C ASP A 47 3.20 -0.69 0.62
N GLY A 48 2.96 -0.95 -0.67
CA GLY A 48 3.97 -0.82 -1.71
C GLY A 48 5.10 -1.84 -1.60
N GLY A 49 4.88 -2.94 -0.86
CA GLY A 49 5.87 -3.99 -0.61
C GLY A 49 6.89 -3.59 0.45
N PHE A 50 6.49 -2.80 1.45
CA PHE A 50 7.37 -2.34 2.52
C PHE A 50 8.11 -3.52 3.16
N ARG A 51 9.45 -3.46 3.18
CA ARG A 51 10.29 -4.50 3.79
C ARG A 51 10.94 -3.95 5.05
N GLU A 52 10.69 -4.63 6.17
CA GLU A 52 11.28 -4.31 7.46
C GLU A 52 12.78 -4.66 7.54
#